data_AF-A0A0G1XMJ6-F1
#
_entry.id   AF-A0A0G1XMJ6-F1
#
_cell.length_a   1.000
_cell.length_b   1.000
_cell.length_c   1.000
_cell.angle_alpha   90.00
_cell.angle_beta   90.00
_cell.angle_gamma   90.00
#
_symmetry.space_group_name_H-M   'P 1'
#
loop_
_entity.id
_entity.type
_entity.pdbx_description
1 polymer ?
#
loop_
_entity_poly.entity_id
_entity_poly.type
_entity_poly.pdbx_seq_one_letter_code
_entity_poly.pdbx_strand_id
1 'polypeptide(L)'
;QDQRREIIESMKGVTRAMFTAHEPGFQDRSVCRELREIRPDIFAQGGDRDLKDALDPNSSQNPEAKLCAELGIEIVYGVGRGGKVQSSSWLTAEDRETRDCFCGSGSKYRECHGK
;
A
#
# COMPACT_ATOMS: atom_id res chain seq x y z
N GLN A 1 -12.50 -7.32 2.16
CA GLN A 1 -12.00 -5.95 1.90
C GLN A 1 -12.76 -4.93 2.76
N ASP A 2 -13.96 -5.24 3.22
CA ASP A 2 -14.82 -4.37 4.03
C ASP A 2 -14.20 -3.94 5.36
N GLN A 3 -13.57 -4.85 6.10
CA GLN A 3 -12.86 -4.53 7.35
C GLN A 3 -11.76 -3.48 7.15
N ARG A 4 -11.01 -3.55 6.03
CA ARG A 4 -9.96 -2.57 5.73
C ARG A 4 -10.55 -1.20 5.43
N ARG A 5 -11.68 -1.17 4.71
CA ARG A 5 -12.40 0.06 4.41
C ARG A 5 -12.90 0.73 5.67
N GLU A 6 -13.53 0.00 6.58
CA GLU A 6 -14.03 0.51 7.86
C GLU A 6 -12.91 1.16 8.68
N ILE A 7 -11.75 0.49 8.80
CA ILE A 7 -10.59 1.04 9.51
C ILE A 7 -10.11 2.33 8.83
N ILE A 8 -10.01 2.36 7.50
CA ILE A 8 -9.54 3.54 6.77
C ILE A 8 -10.51 4.72 6.92
N GLU A 9 -11.82 4.48 6.81
CA GLU A 9 -12.85 5.52 6.95
C GLU A 9 -12.94 6.08 8.38
N SER A 10 -12.47 5.34 9.39
CA SER A 10 -12.39 5.83 10.77
C SER A 10 -11.27 6.85 11.03
N MET A 11 -10.30 6.97 10.10
CA MET A 11 -9.15 7.86 10.29
C MET A 11 -9.52 9.33 10.07
N LYS A 12 -9.11 10.20 11.00
CA LYS A 12 -9.31 11.65 10.88
C LYS A 12 -8.70 12.17 9.56
N GLY A 13 -9.51 12.91 8.80
CA GLY A 13 -9.10 13.49 7.52
C GLY A 13 -9.42 12.62 6.31
N VAL A 14 -9.90 11.38 6.50
CA VAL A 14 -10.44 10.55 5.43
C VAL A 14 -11.91 10.89 5.24
N THR A 15 -12.28 11.39 4.06
CA THR A 15 -13.68 11.65 3.69
C THR A 15 -14.38 10.40 3.17
N ARG A 16 -13.65 9.56 2.42
CA ARG A 16 -14.19 8.36 1.77
C ARG A 16 -13.07 7.38 1.46
N ALA A 17 -13.33 6.09 1.64
CA ALA A 17 -12.57 5.03 0.99
C ALA A 17 -13.44 4.35 -0.07
N MET A 18 -12.82 3.90 -1.16
CA MET A 18 -13.50 3.18 -2.23
C MET A 18 -12.73 1.95 -2.66
N PHE A 19 -13.47 0.93 -3.10
CA PHE A 19 -12.88 -0.21 -3.76
C PHE A 19 -12.61 0.12 -5.21
N THR A 20 -11.48 -0.36 -5.71
CA THR A 20 -11.19 -0.33 -7.13
C THR A 20 -12.02 -1.40 -7.84
N ALA A 21 -12.27 -1.21 -9.13
CA ALA A 21 -13.11 -2.11 -9.91
C ALA A 21 -12.36 -3.34 -10.45
N HIS A 22 -11.29 -3.77 -9.78
CA HIS A 22 -10.48 -4.91 -10.17
C HIS A 22 -11.16 -6.22 -9.76
N GLU A 23 -11.37 -7.10 -10.75
CA GLU A 23 -11.88 -8.45 -10.50
C GLU A 23 -10.73 -9.47 -10.41
N PRO A 24 -10.97 -10.67 -9.84
CA PRO A 24 -10.01 -11.77 -9.88
C PRO A 24 -9.54 -12.04 -11.32
N GLY A 25 -8.23 -12.12 -11.54
CA GLY A 25 -7.64 -12.37 -12.85
C GLY A 25 -7.38 -11.13 -13.71
N PHE A 26 -7.71 -9.92 -13.24
CA PHE A 26 -7.29 -8.68 -13.91
C PHE A 26 -5.76 -8.57 -13.96
N GLN A 27 -5.22 -8.40 -15.18
CA GLN A 27 -3.78 -8.25 -15.43
C GLN A 27 -3.28 -6.84 -15.10
N ASP A 28 -4.03 -5.82 -15.48
CA ASP A 28 -3.77 -4.45 -15.04
C ASP A 28 -4.15 -4.33 -13.57
N ARG A 29 -3.23 -3.83 -12.76
CA ARG A 29 -3.39 -3.64 -11.32
C ARG A 29 -3.25 -2.17 -10.92
N SER A 30 -3.14 -1.28 -11.91
CA SER A 30 -3.06 0.16 -11.71
C SER A 30 -4.40 0.73 -11.29
N VAL A 31 -4.41 1.89 -10.64
CA VAL A 31 -5.65 2.63 -10.31
C VAL A 31 -6.06 3.64 -11.38
N CYS A 32 -5.59 3.44 -12.61
CA CYS A 32 -5.82 4.36 -13.72
C CYS A 32 -7.31 4.55 -14.05
N ARG A 33 -8.15 3.54 -13.83
CA ARG A 33 -9.59 3.65 -14.06
C ARG A 33 -10.22 4.62 -13.06
N GLU A 34 -9.90 4.45 -11.79
CA GLU A 34 -10.41 5.29 -10.71
C GLU A 34 -9.90 6.72 -10.84
N LEU A 35 -8.63 6.92 -11.21
CA LEU A 35 -8.07 8.26 -11.45
C LEU A 35 -8.80 9.01 -12.59
N ARG A 36 -9.24 8.32 -13.65
CA ARG A 36 -10.05 8.92 -14.72
C ARG A 36 -11.45 9.32 -14.26
N GLU A 37 -12.04 8.57 -13.33
CA GLU A 37 -13.38 8.83 -12.80
C GLU A 37 -13.36 9.98 -11.78
N ILE A 38 -12.44 9.92 -10.82
CA ILE A 38 -12.37 10.87 -9.70
C ILE A 38 -11.75 12.20 -10.13
N ARG A 39 -10.72 12.15 -11.01
CA ARG A 39 -9.91 13.29 -11.47
C ARG A 39 -9.52 14.23 -10.32
N PRO A 40 -8.80 13.75 -9.30
CA PRO A 40 -8.37 14.60 -8.20
C PRO A 40 -7.37 15.65 -8.67
N ASP A 41 -7.27 16.79 -7.97
CA ASP A 41 -6.20 17.76 -8.23
C ASP A 41 -4.82 17.18 -7.87
N ILE A 42 -4.76 16.37 -6.80
CA ILE A 42 -3.54 15.77 -6.27
C ILE A 42 -3.73 14.25 -6.08
N PHE A 43 -2.80 13.45 -6.62
CA PHE A 43 -2.63 12.04 -6.33
C PHE A 43 -1.40 11.82 -5.42
N ALA A 44 -1.65 11.60 -4.13
CA ALA A 44 -0.61 11.42 -3.12
C ALA A 44 -0.22 9.94 -2.95
N GLN A 45 1.08 9.64 -3.00
CA GLN A 45 1.63 8.32 -2.76
C GLN A 45 2.61 8.34 -1.59
N GLY A 46 2.33 7.52 -0.58
CA GLY A 46 3.08 7.53 0.68
C GLY A 46 4.31 6.63 0.69
N GLY A 47 5.13 6.80 1.72
CA GLY A 47 6.17 5.85 2.08
C GLY A 47 7.43 5.93 1.21
N ASP A 48 7.77 4.82 0.56
CA ASP A 48 8.99 4.61 -0.24
C ASP A 48 8.76 4.77 -1.75
N ARG A 49 7.63 5.36 -2.16
CA ARG A 49 7.34 5.67 -3.56
C ARG A 49 8.08 6.93 -4.02
N ASP A 50 8.63 6.90 -5.22
CA ASP A 50 9.34 8.03 -5.81
C ASP A 50 9.13 8.17 -7.34
N LEU A 51 9.49 9.35 -7.84
CA LEU A 51 9.38 9.69 -9.27
C LEU A 51 10.29 8.82 -10.16
N LYS A 52 11.45 8.41 -9.65
CA LYS A 52 12.41 7.65 -10.45
C LYS A 52 11.84 6.28 -10.80
N ASP A 53 11.25 5.58 -9.83
CA ASP A 53 10.54 4.32 -10.04
C ASP A 53 9.34 4.53 -10.98
N ALA A 54 8.56 5.59 -10.77
CA ALA A 54 7.42 5.91 -11.62
C ALA A 54 7.78 6.17 -13.10
N LEU A 55 9.01 6.58 -13.40
CA LEU A 55 9.49 6.78 -14.78
C LEU A 55 10.02 5.52 -15.44
N ASP A 56 10.26 4.42 -14.70
CA ASP A 56 10.65 3.13 -15.29
C ASP A 56 9.44 2.50 -16.00
N PRO A 57 9.51 2.18 -17.31
CA PRO A 57 8.40 1.56 -18.04
C PRO A 57 7.99 0.18 -17.51
N ASN A 58 8.83 -0.49 -16.74
CA ASN A 58 8.52 -1.77 -16.11
C ASN A 58 7.98 -1.62 -14.68
N SER A 59 7.95 -0.39 -14.14
CA SER A 59 7.39 -0.14 -12.81
C SER A 59 5.87 -0.22 -12.84
N SER A 60 5.31 -0.77 -11.76
CA SER A 60 3.87 -0.77 -11.55
C SER A 60 3.29 0.63 -11.35
N GLN A 61 4.12 1.66 -11.10
CA GLN A 61 3.68 3.06 -10.92
C GLN A 61 3.63 3.84 -12.24
N ASN A 62 4.26 3.33 -13.30
CA ASN A 62 4.38 4.03 -14.58
C ASN A 62 3.02 4.33 -15.26
N PRO A 63 2.03 3.42 -15.23
CA PRO A 63 0.71 3.70 -15.79
C PRO A 63 0.03 4.91 -15.14
N GLU A 64 0.02 4.98 -13.80
CA GLU A 64 -0.59 6.11 -13.09
C GLU A 64 0.17 7.41 -13.34
N ALA A 65 1.51 7.36 -13.41
CA ALA A 65 2.32 8.53 -13.67
C ALA A 65 2.05 9.15 -15.04
N LYS A 66 1.96 8.32 -16.08
CA LYS A 66 1.58 8.75 -17.43
C LYS A 66 0.18 9.34 -17.45
N LEU A 67 -0.79 8.65 -16.85
CA LEU A 67 -2.17 9.12 -16.83
C LEU A 67 -2.32 10.46 -16.08
N CYS A 68 -1.69 10.61 -14.93
CA CYS A 68 -1.77 11.86 -14.16
C CYS A 68 -1.18 13.02 -14.96
N ALA A 69 -0.07 12.82 -15.66
CA ALA A 69 0.50 13.82 -16.56
C ALA A 69 -0.47 14.19 -17.71
N GLU A 70 -1.14 13.20 -18.31
CA GLU A 70 -2.16 13.41 -19.35
C GLU A 70 -3.38 14.18 -18.84
N LEU A 71 -3.81 13.92 -17.60
CA LEU A 71 -5.00 14.51 -17.02
C LEU A 71 -4.74 15.83 -16.26
N GLY A 72 -3.48 16.23 -16.11
CA GLY A 72 -3.09 17.41 -15.32
C GLY A 72 -3.22 17.22 -13.81
N ILE A 73 -3.12 15.98 -13.33
CA ILE A 73 -3.17 15.63 -11.90
C ILE A 73 -1.75 15.74 -11.33
N GLU A 74 -1.57 16.51 -10.26
CA GLU A 74 -0.29 16.61 -9.56
C GLU A 74 -0.03 15.32 -8.77
N ILE A 75 1.15 14.73 -8.92
CA ILE A 75 1.55 13.56 -8.11
C ILE A 75 2.53 14.01 -7.04
N VAL A 76 2.20 13.68 -5.79
CA VAL A 76 3.10 13.92 -4.64
C VAL A 76 3.58 12.58 -4.11
N TYR A 77 4.88 12.34 -4.20
CA TYR A 77 5.52 11.12 -3.72
C TYR A 77 6.08 11.26 -2.30
N GLY A 78 6.41 10.15 -1.66
CA GLY A 78 7.05 10.14 -0.34
C GLY A 78 6.20 10.75 0.78
N VAL A 79 4.87 10.74 0.65
CA VAL A 79 3.99 11.34 1.66
C VAL A 79 4.10 10.58 2.99
N GLY A 80 4.22 11.34 4.08
CA GLY A 80 4.39 10.82 5.43
C GLY A 80 5.77 11.10 6.01
N ARG A 81 5.83 11.63 7.24
CA ARG A 81 7.09 11.96 7.91
C ARG A 81 7.92 10.68 8.13
N GLY A 82 9.16 10.69 7.66
CA GLY A 82 10.07 9.55 7.79
C GLY A 82 9.90 8.48 6.71
N GLY A 83 9.07 8.72 5.68
CA GLY A 83 8.85 7.76 4.60
C GLY A 83 8.20 6.47 5.09
N LYS A 84 8.65 5.33 4.59
CA LYS A 84 8.16 4.01 5.04
C LYS A 84 8.82 3.59 6.34
N VAL A 85 8.26 4.08 7.45
CA VAL A 85 8.75 3.78 8.80
C VAL A 85 8.39 2.36 9.28
N GLN A 86 7.38 1.72 8.69
CA GLN A 86 6.91 0.38 9.07
C GLN A 86 6.15 -0.29 7.91
N SER A 87 6.11 -1.63 7.89
CA SER A 87 5.24 -2.41 7.01
C SER A 87 4.69 -3.63 7.74
N SER A 88 3.49 -4.10 7.39
CA SER A 88 2.89 -5.28 8.05
C SER A 88 3.77 -6.54 7.90
N SER A 89 4.53 -6.66 6.82
CA SER A 89 5.47 -7.77 6.63
C SER A 89 6.65 -7.70 7.61
N TRP A 90 7.19 -6.51 7.86
CA TRP A 90 8.26 -6.34 8.86
C TRP A 90 7.73 -6.64 10.26
N LEU A 91 6.57 -6.09 10.62
CA LEU A 91 5.95 -6.30 11.93
C LEU A 91 5.67 -7.80 12.20
N THR A 92 5.09 -8.50 11.20
CA THR A 92 4.78 -9.93 11.35
C THR A 92 6.03 -10.81 11.28
N ALA A 93 7.06 -10.42 10.53
CA ALA A 93 8.34 -11.12 10.55
C ALA A 93 9.00 -10.98 11.93
N GLU A 94 9.06 -9.76 12.47
CA GLU A 94 9.61 -9.49 13.80
C GLU A 94 8.88 -10.27 14.89
N ASP A 95 7.54 -10.28 14.89
CA ASP A 95 6.74 -11.09 15.82
C ASP A 95 7.08 -12.58 15.70
N ARG A 96 7.13 -13.11 14.46
CA ARG A 96 7.47 -14.53 14.24
C ARG A 96 8.86 -14.89 14.74
N GLU A 97 9.83 -14.00 14.61
CA GLU A 97 11.22 -14.20 15.07
C GLU A 97 11.35 -14.11 16.59
N THR A 98 10.70 -13.14 17.21
CA THR A 98 11.01 -12.74 18.59
C THR A 98 10.07 -13.32 19.63
N ARG A 99 8.84 -13.69 19.26
CA ARG A 99 7.85 -14.18 20.22
C ARG A 99 8.24 -15.54 20.79
N ASP A 100 7.94 -15.71 22.07
CA ASP A 100 8.05 -17.01 22.71
C ASP A 100 7.01 -17.98 22.13
N CYS A 101 7.35 -19.27 22.12
CA CYS A 101 6.44 -20.29 21.63
C CYS A 101 5.25 -20.45 22.60
N PHE A 102 4.03 -20.48 22.04
CA PHE A 102 2.80 -20.60 22.82
C PHE A 102 2.64 -21.96 23.53
N CYS A 103 3.43 -22.98 23.17
CA CYS A 103 3.32 -24.31 23.76
C CYS A 103 4.02 -24.45 25.13
N GLY A 104 4.65 -23.38 25.63
CA GLY A 104 5.34 -23.39 26.92
C GLY A 104 6.70 -24.12 26.89
N SER A 105 7.27 -24.41 25.72
CA SER A 105 8.57 -25.07 25.60
C SER A 105 9.75 -24.23 26.12
N GLY A 106 9.55 -22.94 26.35
CA GLY A 106 10.62 -21.98 26.65
C GLY A 106 11.48 -21.61 25.44
N SER A 107 11.17 -22.13 24.24
CA SER A 107 11.84 -21.79 22.97
C SER A 107 11.11 -20.68 22.23
N LYS A 108 11.77 -20.07 21.24
CA LYS A 108 11.11 -19.11 20.34
C LYS A 108 10.13 -19.79 19.40
N TYR A 109 9.08 -19.07 18.97
CA TYR A 109 8.05 -19.62 18.10
C TYR A 109 8.65 -20.17 16.80
N ARG A 110 9.52 -19.39 16.15
CA ARG A 110 10.16 -19.78 14.89
C ARG A 110 10.86 -21.14 14.95
N GLU A 111 11.58 -21.39 16.04
CA GLU A 111 12.35 -22.63 16.27
C GLU A 111 11.45 -23.83 16.61
N CYS A 112 10.23 -23.58 17.09
CA CYS A 112 9.35 -24.62 17.60
C CYS A 112 8.19 -24.92 16.64
N HIS A 113 7.28 -23.98 16.44
CA HIS A 113 6.05 -24.13 15.65
C HIS A 113 5.98 -23.20 14.44
N GLY A 114 7.02 -22.39 14.19
CA GLY A 114 7.04 -21.38 13.14
C GLY A 114 7.52 -21.84 11.77
N LYS A 115 7.48 -23.16 11.51
CA LYS A 115 7.59 -23.72 10.16
C LYS A 115 6.57 -23.06 9.23
#